data_AF-X0J595-F1
#
_entry.id   AF-X0J595-F1
#
_cell.length_a   1.000
_cell.length_b   1.000
_cell.length_c   1.000
_cell.angle_alpha   90.00
_cell.angle_beta   90.00
_cell.angle_gamma   90.00
#
_symmetry.space_group_name_H-M   'P 1'
#
loop_
_entity.id
_entity.type
_entity.pdbx_description
1 polymer ?
#
loop_
_entity_poly.entity_id
_entity_poly.type
_entity_poly.pdbx_seq_one_letter_code
_entity_poly.pdbx_strand_id
1 'polypeptide(L)'
;MKSSRTADYDLFKASPYPSSTARFNIGGSSLSTPDGAVLDEQDIEPLLHQALISLNEYGVCHVDTKLDNFHLVADEGKDKIMIVDLESADFDQTEEELAYTAKNKTKSLLRQYRNHLKCLEHDGVLLPRRPVRR
;
A
#
# COMPACT_ATOMS: atom_id res chain seq x y z
N MET A 1 28.53 -36.13 31.66
CA MET A 1 27.27 -35.58 32.25
C MET A 1 26.51 -34.87 31.14
N LYS A 2 25.28 -35.32 30.87
CA LYS A 2 24.36 -34.69 29.92
C LYS A 2 23.64 -33.54 30.62
N SER A 3 23.47 -32.41 29.93
CA SER A 3 22.35 -31.47 30.12
C SER A 3 22.32 -30.58 28.87
N SER A 4 21.52 -30.90 27.85
CA SER A 4 20.07 -30.66 27.71
C SER A 4 19.72 -29.21 27.38
N ARG A 5 19.43 -29.03 26.07
CA ARG A 5 18.57 -28.07 25.35
C ARG A 5 17.71 -27.12 26.20
N THR A 6 17.61 -25.87 25.75
CA THR A 6 16.40 -25.10 25.31
C THR A 6 16.82 -23.61 25.25
N ALA A 7 16.93 -22.97 24.08
CA ALA A 7 15.85 -22.34 23.33
C ALA A 7 15.04 -21.35 24.18
N ASP A 8 15.61 -20.18 24.49
CA ASP A 8 14.84 -19.03 25.00
C ASP A 8 14.19 -18.30 23.81
N TYR A 9 13.18 -18.95 23.23
CA TYR A 9 12.09 -18.29 22.53
C TYR A 9 11.03 -17.96 23.58
N ASP A 10 11.24 -16.89 24.34
CA ASP A 10 10.24 -16.44 25.32
C ASP A 10 10.18 -14.91 25.36
N LEU A 11 9.53 -14.34 24.34
CA LEU A 11 8.86 -13.05 24.48
C LEU A 11 7.48 -13.08 23.79
N PHE A 12 6.75 -14.19 23.96
CA PHE A 12 5.32 -14.27 23.65
C PHE A 12 4.56 -14.83 24.86
N LYS A 13 4.37 -14.00 25.89
CA LYS A 13 3.37 -14.25 26.93
C LYS A 13 2.32 -13.14 26.94
N ALA A 14 1.30 -13.41 26.14
CA ALA A 14 -0.13 -13.13 26.31
C ALA A 14 -0.61 -11.84 27.01
N SER A 15 -1.45 -11.09 26.29
CA SER A 15 -2.71 -10.54 26.82
C SER A 15 -3.84 -10.84 25.82
N PRO A 16 -5.08 -11.16 26.28
CA PRO A 16 -6.08 -11.87 25.50
C PRO A 16 -7.02 -10.88 24.78
N TYR A 17 -6.92 -10.82 23.45
CA TYR A 17 -7.72 -10.04 22.49
C TYR A 17 -7.78 -8.51 22.72
N PRO A 18 -7.35 -7.77 21.68
CA PRO A 18 -8.27 -6.85 21.03
C PRO A 18 -8.54 -7.36 19.61
N SER A 19 -9.80 -7.32 19.19
CA SER A 19 -10.16 -7.36 17.77
C SER A 19 -9.62 -6.09 17.11
N SER A 20 -8.33 -6.08 16.85
CA SER A 20 -7.67 -5.00 16.14
C SER A 20 -6.47 -5.62 15.47
N THR A 21 -6.61 -5.91 14.17
CA THR A 21 -5.49 -6.07 13.26
C THR A 21 -4.55 -4.89 13.56
N ALA A 22 -3.39 -5.17 14.16
CA ALA A 22 -2.45 -4.14 14.53
C ALA A 22 -1.88 -3.54 13.24
N ARG A 23 -2.51 -2.46 12.77
CA ARG A 23 -2.05 -1.69 11.61
C ARG A 23 -0.70 -1.08 12.02
N PHE A 24 0.40 -1.63 11.52
CA PHE A 24 1.72 -1.02 11.69
C PHE A 24 1.60 0.44 11.21
N ASN A 25 1.99 1.40 12.04
CA ASN A 25 1.98 2.80 11.64
C ASN A 25 3.24 3.04 10.80
N ILE A 26 3.11 2.74 9.51
CA ILE A 26 4.21 2.75 8.54
C ILE A 26 4.67 4.19 8.21
N GLY A 27 3.95 5.20 8.72
CA GLY A 27 4.11 6.59 8.29
C GLY A 27 3.55 6.79 6.89
N GLY A 28 3.22 8.05 6.56
CA GLY A 28 2.67 8.41 5.25
C GLY A 28 1.17 8.72 5.27
N SER A 29 0.67 9.16 4.12
CA SER A 29 -0.69 9.68 3.96
C SER A 29 -1.48 8.84 2.99
N SER A 30 -2.73 8.54 3.33
CA SER A 30 -3.64 7.77 2.47
C SER A 30 -3.90 8.51 1.16
N LEU A 31 -3.95 7.79 0.04
CA LEU A 31 -4.35 8.37 -1.25
C LEU A 31 -5.84 8.77 -1.31
N SER A 32 -6.65 8.33 -0.34
CA SER A 32 -8.06 8.74 -0.19
C SER A 32 -8.23 10.08 0.54
N THR A 33 -7.11 10.68 0.99
CA THR A 33 -7.09 11.95 1.68
C THR A 33 -6.08 12.86 0.99
N PRO A 34 -6.35 14.17 0.86
CA PRO A 34 -5.37 15.10 0.30
C PRO A 34 -4.22 15.41 1.27
N ASP A 35 -4.17 14.76 2.43
CA ASP A 35 -3.18 15.02 3.47
C ASP A 35 -1.77 14.67 3.01
N GLY A 36 -0.78 15.44 3.46
CA GLY A 36 0.64 15.19 3.18
C GLY A 36 1.10 15.68 1.80
N ALA A 37 0.54 15.12 0.72
CA ALA A 37 0.88 15.50 -0.66
C ALA A 37 -0.07 14.90 -1.72
N VAL A 38 -0.35 15.68 -2.75
CA VAL A 38 -1.01 15.22 -3.98
C VAL A 38 0.00 15.19 -5.11
N LEU A 39 0.13 14.05 -5.79
CA LEU A 39 1.03 13.87 -6.93
C LEU A 39 0.24 13.97 -8.23
N ASP A 40 0.90 14.40 -9.31
CA ASP A 40 0.30 14.39 -10.64
C ASP A 40 0.20 12.96 -11.18
N GLU A 41 -0.67 12.75 -12.18
CA GLU A 41 -0.93 11.43 -12.77
C GLU A 41 0.34 10.74 -13.28
N GLN A 42 1.24 11.50 -13.90
CA GLN A 42 2.50 11.00 -14.46
C GLN A 42 3.48 10.53 -13.37
N ASP A 43 3.36 11.09 -12.17
CA ASP A 43 4.23 10.81 -11.03
C ASP A 43 3.69 9.64 -10.19
N ILE A 44 2.37 9.53 -10.04
CA ILE A 44 1.76 8.48 -9.21
C ILE A 44 1.59 7.14 -9.93
N GLU A 45 1.40 7.15 -11.26
CA GLU A 45 1.23 5.92 -12.05
C GLU A 45 2.42 4.95 -11.90
N PRO A 46 3.69 5.38 -12.04
CA PRO A 46 4.84 4.49 -11.84
C PRO A 46 4.92 3.92 -10.44
N LEU A 47 4.60 4.71 -9.41
CA LEU A 47 4.67 4.27 -8.01
C LEU A 47 3.58 3.24 -7.69
N LEU A 48 2.36 3.44 -8.19
CA LEU A 48 1.27 2.47 -8.09
C LEU A 48 1.63 1.16 -8.77
N HIS A 49 2.20 1.25 -9.99
CA HIS A 49 2.60 0.06 -10.72
C HIS A 49 3.69 -0.71 -10.00
N GLN A 50 4.70 -0.02 -9.48
CA GLN A 50 5.79 -0.61 -8.73
C GLN A 50 5.28 -1.32 -7.47
N ALA A 51 4.41 -0.69 -6.68
CA ALA A 51 3.84 -1.30 -5.48
C ALA A 51 3.08 -2.61 -5.79
N LEU A 52 2.33 -2.66 -6.90
CA LEU A 52 1.62 -3.86 -7.33
C LEU A 52 2.57 -4.95 -7.86
N ILE A 53 3.60 -4.59 -8.63
CA ILE A 53 4.62 -5.56 -9.09
C ILE A 53 5.36 -6.14 -7.88
N SER A 54 5.72 -5.33 -6.90
CA SER A 54 6.41 -5.82 -5.70
C SER A 54 5.58 -6.84 -4.92
N LEU A 55 4.24 -6.78 -4.96
CA LEU A 55 3.39 -7.85 -4.41
C LEU A 55 3.42 -9.12 -5.27
N ASN A 56 3.40 -8.97 -6.59
CA ASN A 56 3.46 -10.09 -7.52
C ASN A 56 4.76 -10.90 -7.36
N GLU A 57 5.88 -10.28 -6.97
CA GLU A 57 7.14 -10.97 -6.65
C GLU A 57 6.98 -11.99 -5.50
N TYR A 58 5.98 -11.82 -4.64
CA TYR A 58 5.61 -12.77 -3.59
C TYR A 58 4.48 -13.73 -4.02
N GLY A 59 4.09 -13.72 -5.29
CA GLY A 59 2.95 -14.48 -5.80
C GLY A 59 1.60 -13.92 -5.34
N VAL A 60 1.56 -12.69 -4.83
CA VAL A 60 0.36 -12.10 -4.23
C VAL A 60 -0.35 -11.19 -5.21
N CYS A 61 -1.63 -11.47 -5.43
CA CYS A 61 -2.57 -10.57 -6.06
C CYS A 61 -3.44 -9.89 -5.00
N HIS A 62 -3.24 -8.58 -4.79
CA HIS A 62 -4.08 -7.84 -3.85
C HIS A 62 -5.41 -7.42 -4.49
N VAL A 63 -6.52 -8.00 -4.05
CA VAL A 63 -7.84 -7.89 -4.70
C VAL A 63 -8.57 -6.58 -4.34
N ASP A 64 -8.32 -5.98 -3.18
CA ASP A 64 -9.04 -4.78 -2.72
C ASP A 64 -8.38 -3.47 -3.17
N THR A 65 -8.76 -2.95 -4.34
CA THR A 65 -8.16 -1.76 -4.95
C THR A 65 -8.79 -0.43 -4.52
N LYS A 66 -9.12 -0.25 -3.25
CA LYS A 66 -9.59 1.05 -2.73
C LYS A 66 -8.41 1.97 -2.42
N LEU A 67 -8.58 3.28 -2.64
CA LEU A 67 -7.50 4.25 -2.47
C LEU A 67 -6.97 4.36 -1.03
N ASP A 68 -7.80 4.06 -0.03
CA ASP A 68 -7.41 4.05 1.39
C ASP A 68 -6.47 2.91 1.78
N ASN A 69 -6.36 1.88 0.94
CA ASN A 69 -5.36 0.82 1.10
C ASN A 69 -3.97 1.23 0.64
N PHE A 70 -3.84 2.36 -0.08
CA PHE A 70 -2.59 2.85 -0.63
C PHE A 70 -2.14 4.11 0.10
N HIS A 71 -0.91 4.09 0.60
CA HIS A 71 -0.33 5.22 1.32
C HIS A 71 0.90 5.74 0.59
N LEU A 72 0.98 7.06 0.43
CA LEU A 72 2.18 7.74 -0.02
C LEU A 72 3.12 7.93 1.18
N VAL A 73 4.29 7.29 1.11
CA VAL A 73 5.32 7.30 2.15
C VAL A 73 6.60 7.90 1.58
N ALA A 74 7.31 8.68 2.40
CA ALA A 74 8.67 9.10 2.09
C ALA A 74 9.67 8.16 2.79
N ASP A 75 10.30 7.30 2.02
CA ASP A 75 11.31 6.34 2.48
C ASP A 75 12.70 6.81 2.03
N GLU A 76 13.57 7.10 3.00
CA GLU A 76 14.91 7.69 2.76
C GLU A 76 14.88 8.95 1.87
N GLY A 77 13.81 9.74 1.97
CA GLY A 77 13.60 10.95 1.18
C GLY A 77 12.98 10.71 -0.20
N LYS A 78 12.69 9.46 -0.57
CA LYS A 78 12.06 9.06 -1.84
C LYS A 78 10.61 8.69 -1.64
N ASP A 79 9.75 9.08 -2.57
CA ASP A 79 8.35 8.71 -2.50
C ASP A 79 8.14 7.26 -2.94
N LYS A 80 7.35 6.52 -2.16
CA LYS A 80 6.90 5.16 -2.47
C LYS A 80 5.43 5.01 -2.12
N ILE A 81 4.74 4.12 -2.83
CA ILE A 81 3.40 3.69 -2.44
C ILE A 81 3.52 2.40 -1.63
N MET A 82 2.92 2.40 -0.44
CA MET A 82 2.79 1.20 0.40
C MET A 82 1.34 0.76 0.45
N ILE A 83 1.14 -0.56 0.36
CA ILE A 83 -0.15 -1.22 0.44
C ILE A 83 -0.32 -1.72 1.87
N VAL A 84 -1.31 -1.22 2.60
CA VAL A 84 -1.40 -1.41 4.06
C VAL A 84 -2.42 -2.46 4.49
N ASP A 85 -3.43 -2.69 3.67
CA ASP A 85 -4.42 -3.74 3.89
C ASP A 85 -4.11 -4.87 2.90
N LEU A 86 -3.90 -6.07 3.40
CA LEU A 86 -3.63 -7.26 2.59
C LEU A 86 -4.63 -8.38 2.90
N GLU A 87 -5.73 -8.09 3.60
CA GLU A 87 -6.71 -9.10 4.02
C GLU A 87 -7.37 -9.82 2.83
N SER A 88 -7.35 -9.19 1.65
CA SER A 88 -7.84 -9.75 0.38
C SER A 88 -6.70 -10.13 -0.58
N ALA A 89 -5.75 -10.94 -0.13
CA ALA A 89 -4.67 -11.49 -0.95
C ALA A 89 -5.08 -12.82 -1.61
N ASP A 90 -4.87 -12.93 -2.91
CA ASP A 90 -5.04 -14.16 -3.70
C ASP A 90 -3.66 -14.65 -4.19
N PHE A 91 -3.44 -15.97 -4.18
CA PHE A 91 -2.16 -16.62 -4.51
C PHE A 91 -2.25 -17.57 -5.70
N ASP A 92 -3.44 -17.79 -6.27
CA ASP A 92 -3.68 -18.83 -7.28
C ASP A 92 -3.41 -18.35 -8.72
N GLN A 93 -2.62 -17.29 -8.89
CA GLN A 93 -2.34 -16.67 -10.20
C GLN A 93 -0.94 -17.03 -10.72
N THR A 94 -0.85 -17.22 -12.04
CA THR A 94 0.43 -17.34 -12.73
C THR A 94 1.15 -16.00 -12.82
N GLU A 95 2.47 -16.01 -13.06
CA GLU A 95 3.27 -14.78 -13.22
C GLU A 95 2.74 -13.87 -14.34
N GLU A 96 2.30 -14.44 -15.46
CA GLU A 96 1.70 -13.69 -16.57
C GLU A 96 0.37 -13.03 -16.17
N GLU A 97 -0.48 -13.75 -15.45
CA GLU A 97 -1.76 -13.23 -14.94
C GLU A 97 -1.53 -12.13 -13.90
N LEU A 98 -0.53 -12.30 -13.02
CA LEU A 98 -0.13 -11.31 -12.03
C LEU A 98 0.34 -10.01 -12.73
N ALA A 99 1.21 -10.11 -13.73
CA ALA A 99 1.69 -8.97 -14.49
C ALA A 99 0.56 -8.24 -15.25
N TYR A 100 -0.33 -9.00 -15.90
CA TYR A 100 -1.51 -8.46 -16.57
C TYR A 100 -2.46 -7.77 -15.58
N THR A 101 -2.67 -8.38 -14.42
CA THR A 101 -3.54 -7.87 -13.35
C THR A 101 -2.97 -6.59 -12.76
N ALA A 102 -1.67 -6.53 -12.48
CA ALA A 102 -1.00 -5.33 -11.98
C ALA A 102 -1.20 -4.16 -12.94
N LYS A 103 -0.97 -4.36 -14.25
CA LYS A 103 -1.18 -3.31 -15.27
C LYS A 103 -2.63 -2.79 -15.30
N ASN A 104 -3.61 -3.68 -15.23
CA ASN A 104 -5.02 -3.29 -15.23
C ASN A 104 -5.43 -2.59 -13.94
N LYS A 105 -4.93 -3.05 -12.79
CA LYS A 105 -5.17 -2.44 -11.49
C LYS A 105 -4.55 -1.05 -11.40
N THR A 106 -3.33 -0.86 -11.91
CA THR A 106 -2.71 0.48 -12.01
C THR A 106 -3.63 1.46 -12.76
N LYS A 107 -4.14 1.07 -13.93
CA LYS A 107 -5.06 1.93 -14.70
C LYS A 107 -6.36 2.22 -13.96
N SER A 108 -6.92 1.22 -13.28
CA SER A 108 -8.13 1.38 -12.48
C SER A 108 -7.92 2.33 -11.31
N LEU A 109 -6.82 2.16 -10.56
CA LEU A 109 -6.43 3.01 -9.43
C LEU A 109 -6.14 4.44 -9.88
N LEU A 110 -5.42 4.62 -10.99
CA LEU A 110 -5.17 5.95 -11.55
C LEU A 110 -6.48 6.66 -11.89
N ARG A 111 -7.44 5.95 -12.48
CA ARG A 111 -8.78 6.50 -12.76
C ARG A 111 -9.52 6.89 -11.48
N GLN A 112 -9.48 6.03 -10.45
CA GLN A 112 -10.09 6.32 -9.16
C GLN A 112 -9.45 7.56 -8.51
N TYR A 113 -8.12 7.62 -8.48
CA TYR A 113 -7.35 8.73 -7.94
C TYR A 113 -7.71 10.05 -8.64
N ARG A 114 -7.70 10.07 -9.98
CA ARG A 114 -8.10 11.25 -10.76
C ARG A 114 -9.52 11.71 -10.43
N ASN A 115 -10.47 10.78 -10.37
CA ASN A 115 -11.86 11.11 -10.07
C ASN A 115 -11.99 11.66 -8.65
N HIS A 116 -11.27 11.07 -7.69
CA HIS A 116 -11.24 11.55 -6.31
C HIS A 116 -10.71 12.98 -6.21
N LEU A 117 -9.57 13.29 -6.87
CA LEU A 117 -9.03 14.65 -6.89
C LEU A 117 -10.00 15.67 -7.50
N LYS A 118 -10.69 15.30 -8.58
CA LYS A 118 -11.71 16.17 -9.20
C LYS A 118 -12.88 16.46 -8.26
N CYS A 119 -13.32 15.47 -7.48
CA CYS A 119 -14.36 15.69 -6.47
C CYS A 119 -13.88 16.67 -5.40
N LEU A 120 -12.65 16.49 -4.88
CA LEU A 120 -12.07 17.40 -3.89
C LEU A 120 -11.95 18.83 -4.42
N GLU A 121 -11.52 19.02 -5.66
CA GLU A 121 -11.47 20.33 -6.31
C GLU A 121 -12.86 20.96 -6.45
N HIS A 122 -13.84 20.18 -6.87
CA HIS A 122 -15.23 20.62 -6.99
C HIS A 122 -15.80 21.06 -5.63
N ASP A 123 -15.40 20.38 -4.55
CA ASP A 123 -15.81 20.69 -3.18
C ASP A 123 -15.00 21.85 -2.56
N GLY A 124 -14.10 22.48 -3.34
CA GLY A 124 -13.31 23.63 -2.91
C GLY A 124 -12.14 23.30 -2.00
N VAL A 125 -11.72 22.03 -1.92
CA VAL A 125 -10.58 21.59 -1.11
C VAL A 125 -9.28 22.02 -1.77
N LEU A 126 -8.40 22.68 -1.02
CA LEU A 126 -7.06 23.03 -1.48
C LEU A 126 -6.17 21.78 -1.48
N LEU A 127 -5.68 21.40 -2.66
CA LEU A 127 -4.82 20.23 -2.84
C LEU A 127 -3.34 20.62 -2.67
N PRO A 128 -2.58 20.00 -1.74
CA PRO A 128 -1.15 20.26 -1.56
C PRO A 128 -0.32 19.55 -2.64
N ARG A 129 -0.40 20.05 -3.87
CA ARG A 129 0.30 19.46 -5.02
C ARG A 129 1.81 19.65 -4.94
N ARG A 130 2.56 18.60 -5.26
CA ARG A 130 4.03 18.66 -5.38
C ARG A 130 4.55 17.58 -6.35
N PRO A 131 5.75 17.76 -6.93
CA PRO A 131 6.38 16.70 -7.70
C PRO A 131 6.81 15.53 -6.81
N VAL A 132 7.00 14.37 -7.44
CA VAL A 132 7.57 13.17 -6.81
C VAL A 132 9.01 13.40 -6.32
N ARG A 133 9.34 12.84 -5.15
CA ARG A 133 10.70 12.79 -4.60
C ARG A 133 11.43 11.53 -5.10
N ARG A 134 12.62 11.70 -5.66
CA ARG A 134 13.40 10.65 -6.35
C ARG A 134 14.63 10.18 -5.59
#